data_AF-F4PCZ5-F1
#
_entry.id   AF-F4PCZ5-F1
#
_cell.length_a   1.000
_cell.length_b   1.000
_cell.length_c   1.000
_cell.angle_alpha   90.00
_cell.angle_beta   90.00
_cell.angle_gamma   90.00
#
_symmetry.space_group_name_H-M   'P 1'
#
loop_
_entity.id
_entity.type
_entity.pdbx_description
1 polymer ?
#
loop_
_entity_poly.entity_id
_entity_poly.type
_entity_poly.pdbx_seq_one_letter_code
_entity_poly.pdbx_strand_id
1 'polypeptide(L)'
;MRVVYMPSPPIPGTIALTIPLKNLLNGKLVRPWIGSNSYQGLVPNGGLNDEGSIKLYFEKGGGFEFSSAYTMLRSRIAEDVAPFEEPLPLYSTEHGVSGPTYAPSGSSSQPNEGAFLYTTPTSGIPAAKPYQQSEQLPAFQQNPLRPDQENYDRKS
;
A
#
# COMPACT_ATOMS: atom_id res chain seq x y z
N MET A 1 -0.73 -13.37 2.38
CA MET A 1 -1.88 -12.95 1.54
C MET A 1 -1.59 -13.22 0.06
N ARG A 2 -2.63 -13.31 -0.79
CA ARG A 2 -2.52 -13.68 -2.22
C ARG A 2 -3.57 -12.99 -3.08
N VAL A 3 -3.23 -12.78 -4.36
CA VAL A 3 -4.17 -12.40 -5.42
C VAL A 3 -4.66 -13.69 -6.09
N VAL A 4 -5.96 -13.80 -6.32
CA VAL A 4 -6.59 -14.97 -6.97
C VAL A 4 -7.41 -14.49 -8.15
N TYR A 5 -7.14 -15.06 -9.33
CA TYR A 5 -7.93 -14.87 -10.53
C TYR A 5 -8.77 -16.13 -10.78
N MET A 6 -10.08 -15.94 -10.97
CA MET A 6 -11.04 -16.99 -11.28
C MET A 6 -11.67 -16.68 -12.64
N PRO A 7 -11.42 -17.49 -13.69
CA PRO A 7 -11.96 -17.25 -15.01
C PRO A 7 -13.49 -17.44 -15.03
N SER A 8 -14.18 -16.54 -15.73
CA SER A 8 -15.60 -16.64 -16.02
C SER A 8 -15.83 -16.20 -17.48
N PRO A 9 -16.24 -17.09 -18.39
CA PRO A 9 -16.56 -18.52 -18.18
C PRO A 9 -15.32 -19.37 -17.84
N PRO A 10 -15.49 -20.57 -17.23
CA PRO A 10 -14.38 -21.47 -16.92
C PRO A 10 -13.59 -21.88 -18.18
N ILE A 11 -12.26 -21.91 -18.07
CA ILE A 11 -11.37 -22.31 -19.16
C ILE A 11 -10.94 -23.78 -18.92
N PRO A 12 -11.11 -24.71 -19.88
CA PRO A 12 -10.65 -26.08 -19.73
C PRO A 12 -9.15 -26.14 -19.39
N GLY A 13 -8.81 -26.87 -18.33
CA GLY A 13 -7.42 -26.99 -17.84
C GLY A 13 -6.94 -25.84 -16.95
N THR A 14 -7.71 -24.77 -16.76
CA THR A 14 -7.35 -23.66 -15.85
C THR A 14 -8.50 -23.34 -14.91
N ILE A 15 -8.36 -23.73 -13.64
CA ILE A 15 -9.37 -23.50 -12.61
C ILE A 15 -9.23 -22.11 -12.00
N ALA A 16 -8.00 -21.73 -11.61
CA ALA A 16 -7.68 -20.43 -11.04
C ALA A 16 -6.18 -20.16 -11.13
N LEU A 17 -5.82 -18.88 -11.15
CA LEU A 17 -4.44 -18.42 -11.01
C LEU A 17 -4.28 -17.80 -9.63
N THR A 18 -3.32 -18.28 -8.85
CA THR A 18 -3.02 -17.73 -7.50
C THR A 18 -1.60 -17.20 -7.46
N ILE A 19 -1.45 -15.95 -7.04
CA ILE A 19 -0.15 -15.27 -6.92
C ILE A 19 0.04 -14.81 -5.48
N PRO A 20 1.07 -15.28 -4.76
CA PRO A 20 1.42 -14.75 -3.45
C PRO A 20 1.69 -13.25 -3.53
N LEU A 21 1.16 -12.46 -2.59
CA LEU A 21 1.29 -11.00 -2.67
C LEU A 21 2.75 -10.52 -2.68
N LYS A 22 3.62 -11.26 -1.97
CA LYS A 22 5.08 -11.04 -1.93
C LYS A 22 5.76 -11.21 -3.30
N ASN A 23 5.17 -12.01 -4.19
CA ASN A 23 5.71 -12.30 -5.51
C ASN A 23 5.25 -11.26 -6.54
N LEU A 24 4.22 -10.47 -6.28
CA LEU A 24 3.82 -9.41 -7.20
C LEU A 24 4.73 -8.20 -6.93
N LEU A 25 5.66 -7.90 -7.82
CA LEU A 25 6.65 -6.82 -7.70
C LEU A 25 6.28 -5.64 -8.61
N ASN A 26 6.73 -4.44 -8.24
CA ASN A 26 6.59 -3.22 -9.06
C ASN A 26 5.16 -2.94 -9.56
N GLY A 27 4.17 -3.25 -8.73
CA GLY A 27 2.77 -3.13 -9.05
C GLY A 27 2.32 -1.67 -9.19
N LYS A 28 1.82 -1.28 -10.37
CA LYS A 28 1.36 0.08 -10.66
C LYS A 28 0.04 0.10 -11.42
N LEU A 29 -0.80 1.07 -11.10
CA LEU A 29 -2.02 1.36 -11.85
C LEU A 29 -1.70 2.29 -13.02
N VAL A 30 -2.00 1.86 -14.24
CA VAL A 30 -1.86 2.64 -15.46
C VAL A 30 -3.25 3.06 -15.94
N ARG A 31 -3.45 4.38 -16.09
CA ARG A 31 -4.68 5.01 -16.56
C ARG A 31 -4.44 5.61 -17.95
N PRO A 32 -4.75 4.87 -19.02
CA PRO A 32 -4.58 5.40 -20.37
C PRO A 32 -5.61 6.51 -20.65
N TRP A 33 -5.29 7.41 -21.59
CA TRP A 33 -6.24 8.45 -22.03
C TRP A 33 -7.47 7.85 -22.72
N ILE A 34 -7.27 6.75 -23.45
CA ILE A 34 -8.32 5.98 -24.12
C ILE A 34 -8.19 4.52 -23.69
N GLY A 35 -9.28 3.94 -23.21
CA GLY A 35 -9.36 2.52 -22.87
C GLY A 35 -9.50 2.24 -21.38
N SER A 36 -9.40 0.96 -21.02
CA SER A 36 -9.60 0.49 -19.65
C SER A 36 -8.35 0.68 -18.79
N ASN A 37 -8.57 0.99 -17.52
CA ASN A 37 -7.50 1.01 -16.53
C ASN A 37 -6.84 -0.37 -16.44
N SER A 38 -5.52 -0.40 -16.28
CA SER A 38 -4.79 -1.65 -16.11
C SER A 38 -3.87 -1.59 -14.90
N TYR A 39 -3.78 -2.67 -14.15
CA TYR A 39 -2.78 -2.84 -13.12
C TYR A 39 -1.67 -3.74 -13.64
N GLN A 40 -0.43 -3.26 -13.57
CA GLN A 40 0.74 -3.91 -14.16
C GLN A 40 1.74 -4.24 -13.06
N GLY A 41 2.35 -5.42 -13.12
CA GLY A 41 3.40 -5.82 -12.20
C GLY A 41 4.28 -6.92 -12.78
N LEU A 42 5.33 -7.25 -12.04
CA LEU A 42 6.25 -8.35 -12.34
C LEU A 42 6.01 -9.49 -11.36
N VAL A 43 6.21 -10.72 -11.82
CA VAL A 43 6.13 -11.94 -11.02
C VAL A 43 7.42 -12.71 -11.24
N PRO A 44 8.16 -13.06 -10.17
CA PRO A 44 9.41 -13.79 -10.27
C PRO A 44 9.17 -15.17 -10.89
N ASN A 45 10.21 -15.67 -11.55
CA ASN A 45 10.09 -16.56 -12.70
C ASN A 45 9.56 -17.95 -12.36
N GLY A 46 9.45 -18.35 -11.10
CA GLY A 46 8.85 -19.65 -10.72
C GLY A 46 9.48 -20.89 -11.40
N GLY A 47 10.70 -20.77 -11.95
CA GLY A 47 11.37 -21.80 -12.76
C GLY A 47 11.51 -21.48 -14.26
N LEU A 48 11.04 -20.33 -14.74
CA LEU A 48 11.25 -19.83 -16.11
C LEU A 48 12.55 -19.03 -16.24
N ASN A 49 13.08 -18.92 -17.47
CA ASN A 49 14.33 -18.18 -17.73
C ASN A 49 14.19 -16.68 -17.43
N ASP A 50 13.02 -16.11 -17.72
CA ASP A 50 12.76 -14.66 -17.62
C ASP A 50 11.62 -14.33 -16.65
N GLU A 51 11.62 -13.10 -16.12
CA GLU A 51 10.56 -12.57 -15.26
C GLU A 51 9.24 -12.50 -16.00
N GLY A 52 8.19 -13.02 -15.36
CA GLY A 52 6.83 -12.92 -15.85
C GLY A 52 6.30 -11.52 -15.64
N SER A 53 5.64 -10.95 -16.66
CA SER A 53 4.86 -9.73 -16.47
C SER A 53 3.38 -10.08 -16.36
N ILE A 54 2.67 -9.43 -15.43
CA ILE A 54 1.23 -9.53 -15.29
C ILE A 54 0.58 -8.18 -15.55
N LYS A 55 -0.50 -8.21 -16.32
CA LYS A 55 -1.35 -7.05 -16.58
C LYS A 55 -2.81 -7.45 -16.38
N LEU A 56 -3.46 -6.81 -15.42
CA LEU A 56 -4.87 -6.97 -15.10
C LEU A 56 -5.64 -5.80 -15.71
N TYR A 57 -6.66 -6.08 -16.51
CA TYR A 57 -7.51 -5.06 -17.12
C TYR A 57 -8.84 -4.97 -16.37
N PHE A 58 -9.29 -3.74 -16.15
CA PHE A 58 -10.50 -3.46 -15.38
C PHE A 58 -11.57 -2.83 -16.27
N GLU A 59 -12.37 -3.67 -16.92
CA GLU A 59 -13.42 -3.23 -17.86
C GLU A 59 -14.57 -2.50 -17.16
N LYS A 60 -14.93 -2.95 -15.94
CA LYS A 60 -16.06 -2.42 -15.16
C LYS A 60 -15.61 -1.46 -14.05
N GLY A 61 -14.39 -0.94 -14.13
CA GLY A 61 -13.76 -0.19 -13.03
C GLY A 61 -13.19 -1.10 -11.93
N GLY A 62 -12.88 -0.53 -10.76
CA GLY A 62 -12.27 -1.28 -9.64
C GLY A 62 -10.74 -1.26 -9.61
N GLY A 63 -10.09 -0.67 -10.62
CA GLY A 63 -8.62 -0.63 -10.70
C GLY A 63 -7.98 0.22 -9.60
N PHE A 64 -8.62 1.33 -9.22
CA PHE A 64 -8.13 2.20 -8.15
C PHE A 64 -8.26 1.52 -6.78
N GLU A 65 -9.43 0.95 -6.51
CA GLU A 65 -9.75 0.19 -5.30
C GLU A 65 -8.80 -0.98 -5.14
N PHE A 66 -8.55 -1.73 -6.23
CA PHE A 66 -7.57 -2.80 -6.26
C PHE A 66 -6.16 -2.28 -5.90
N SER A 67 -5.72 -1.18 -6.52
CA SER A 67 -4.37 -0.63 -6.28
C SER A 67 -4.18 -0.13 -4.85
N SER A 68 -5.21 0.48 -4.26
CA SER A 68 -5.22 0.96 -2.88
C SER A 68 -5.20 -0.21 -1.90
N ALA A 69 -6.07 -1.20 -2.10
CA ALA A 69 -6.10 -2.42 -1.30
C ALA A 69 -4.76 -3.16 -1.38
N TYR A 70 -4.21 -3.32 -2.58
CA TYR A 70 -2.90 -3.94 -2.77
C TYR A 70 -1.80 -3.24 -1.97
N THR A 71 -1.75 -1.91 -2.03
CA THR A 71 -0.73 -1.09 -1.34
C THR A 71 -0.86 -1.24 0.17
N MET A 72 -2.08 -1.17 0.71
CA MET A 72 -2.37 -1.40 2.13
C MET A 72 -2.00 -2.81 2.59
N LEU A 73 -2.28 -3.83 1.77
CA LEU A 73 -1.93 -5.21 2.11
C LEU A 73 -0.42 -5.43 2.05
N ARG A 74 0.29 -4.75 1.13
CA ARG A 74 1.74 -4.86 1.00
C ARG A 74 2.48 -4.20 2.16
N SER A 75 2.03 -3.03 2.63
CA SER A 75 2.67 -2.36 3.78
C SER A 75 2.66 -3.25 5.02
N ARG A 76 1.53 -3.91 5.30
CA ARG A 76 1.37 -4.83 6.44
C ARG A 76 2.30 -6.05 6.39
N ILE A 77 2.67 -6.52 5.20
CA ILE A 77 3.56 -7.67 5.04
C ILE A 77 5.03 -7.24 5.16
N ALA A 78 5.34 -6.00 4.78
CA ALA A 78 6.71 -5.48 4.85
C ALA A 78 7.13 -5.13 6.29
N GLU A 79 6.19 -4.78 7.17
CA GLU A 79 6.43 -4.41 8.56
C GLU A 79 6.83 -5.58 9.49
N ASP A 80 6.69 -6.83 9.04
CA ASP A 80 6.95 -8.04 9.85
C ASP A 80 8.46 -8.40 9.97
N VAL A 81 9.37 -7.50 9.54
CA VAL A 81 10.82 -7.72 9.55
C VAL A 81 11.52 -6.66 10.39
N ALA A 82 11.32 -6.71 11.70
CA ALA A 82 12.34 -6.32 12.67
C ALA A 82 12.03 -7.02 14.00
N PRO A 83 12.52 -8.25 14.23
CA PRO A 83 12.70 -8.71 15.60
C PRO A 83 13.80 -7.81 16.20
N PHE A 84 13.38 -6.75 16.89
CA PHE A 84 14.23 -6.11 17.87
C PHE A 84 14.39 -7.14 18.99
N GLU A 85 15.40 -8.02 18.85
CA GLU A 85 15.84 -8.89 19.93
C GLU A 85 16.40 -7.98 21.01
N GLU A 86 15.55 -7.60 21.96
CA GLU A 86 15.99 -6.92 23.16
C GLU A 86 16.89 -7.92 23.93
N PRO A 87 18.18 -7.59 24.14
CA PRO A 87 19.11 -8.54 24.71
C PRO A 87 18.63 -8.97 26.10
N LEU A 88 18.61 -10.28 26.34
CA LEU A 88 18.20 -10.85 27.61
C LEU A 88 18.99 -10.19 28.75
N PRO A 89 18.34 -9.80 29.86
CA PRO A 89 19.05 -9.24 31.00
C PRO A 89 20.10 -10.25 31.50
N LEU A 90 21.33 -9.77 31.67
CA LEU A 90 22.42 -10.53 32.28
C LEU A 90 22.08 -10.72 33.76
N TYR A 91 21.61 -11.91 34.12
CA TYR A 91 21.45 -12.30 35.53
C TYR A 91 22.84 -12.50 36.15
N SER A 92 23.20 -11.62 37.09
CA SER A 92 24.39 -11.77 37.93
C SER A 92 24.20 -12.97 38.87
N THR A 93 24.91 -14.08 38.62
CA THR A 93 25.03 -15.18 39.59
C THR A 93 26.04 -14.81 40.67
N GLU A 94 25.68 -13.85 41.52
CA GLU A 94 26.42 -13.60 42.75
C GLU A 94 25.39 -13.49 43.87
N HIS A 95 25.13 -14.61 44.55
CA HIS A 95 24.83 -14.65 45.98
C HIS A 95 24.83 -16.12 46.42
N GLY A 96 26.01 -16.60 46.79
CA GLY A 96 26.08 -17.57 47.87
C GLY A 96 25.66 -16.90 49.18
N VAL A 97 25.07 -17.71 50.07
CA VAL A 97 24.81 -17.48 51.50
C VAL A 97 23.36 -17.07 51.89
N SER A 98 22.59 -18.12 52.19
CA SER A 98 21.83 -18.38 53.43
C SER A 98 20.66 -17.48 53.88
N GLY A 99 19.46 -18.08 53.91
CA GLY A 99 18.49 -17.96 55.01
C GLY A 99 17.25 -17.08 54.78
N PRO A 100 16.05 -17.50 55.24
CA PRO A 100 14.85 -16.67 55.18
C PRO A 100 14.83 -15.71 56.38
N THR A 101 14.85 -14.41 56.14
CA THR A 101 14.49 -13.41 57.16
C THR A 101 13.25 -12.65 56.66
N TYR A 102 12.08 -13.08 57.12
CA TYR A 102 10.88 -12.26 57.07
C TYR A 102 11.02 -11.17 58.15
N ALA A 103 11.09 -9.90 57.74
CA ALA A 103 10.92 -8.77 58.63
C ALA A 103 9.46 -8.24 58.49
N PRO A 104 8.71 -8.04 59.59
CA PRO A 104 7.37 -7.49 59.51
C PRO A 104 7.35 -5.97 59.77
N SER A 105 6.30 -5.35 59.23
CA SER A 105 5.66 -4.08 59.64
C SER A 105 6.17 -2.78 59.05
N GLY A 106 5.24 -2.05 58.41
CA GLY A 106 5.42 -0.65 58.03
C GLY A 106 4.26 -0.11 57.18
N SER A 107 3.12 0.18 57.81
CA SER A 107 1.93 0.81 57.24
C SER A 107 2.20 2.13 56.50
N SER A 108 1.45 2.42 55.43
CA SER A 108 0.76 3.72 55.27
C SER A 108 -0.20 3.76 54.06
N SER A 109 -1.47 3.95 54.39
CA SER A 109 -2.38 4.96 53.81
C SER A 109 -2.83 4.87 52.33
N GLN A 110 -3.97 4.21 52.10
CA GLN A 110 -5.10 4.82 51.36
C GLN A 110 -5.82 5.83 52.30
N PRO A 111 -6.63 6.83 51.85
CA PRO A 111 -7.56 6.77 50.71
C PRO A 111 -7.76 8.09 49.90
N ASN A 112 -8.39 8.00 48.72
CA ASN A 112 -9.45 8.89 48.18
C ASN A 112 -9.68 8.52 46.70
N GLU A 113 -10.82 7.93 46.32
CA GLU A 113 -12.11 8.57 46.00
C GLU A 113 -12.03 9.71 44.96
N GLY A 114 -12.65 9.49 43.79
CA GLY A 114 -12.80 10.56 42.79
C GLY A 114 -13.25 10.11 41.40
N ALA A 115 -14.55 9.81 41.27
CA ALA A 115 -15.41 10.03 40.09
C ALA A 115 -14.93 9.61 38.67
N PHE A 116 -15.55 8.57 38.14
CA PHE A 116 -15.70 8.36 36.70
C PHE A 116 -16.59 9.45 36.10
N LEU A 117 -16.00 10.37 35.32
CA LEU A 117 -16.75 11.19 34.38
C LEU A 117 -16.44 10.70 32.96
N TYR A 118 -17.47 10.20 32.30
CA TYR A 118 -17.50 9.99 30.87
C TYR A 118 -17.32 11.35 30.18
N THR A 119 -16.22 11.55 29.48
CA THR A 119 -16.08 12.63 28.50
C THR A 119 -15.78 12.02 27.14
N THR A 120 -16.77 12.09 26.27
CA THR A 120 -16.62 11.92 24.83
C THR A 120 -15.89 13.12 24.26
N PRO A 121 -14.73 12.99 23.59
CA PRO A 121 -14.26 14.03 22.71
C PRO A 121 -15.01 13.96 21.37
N THR A 122 -16.12 14.70 21.29
CA THR A 122 -16.60 15.27 20.03
C THR A 122 -15.64 16.40 19.65
N SER A 123 -14.68 16.10 18.78
CA SER A 123 -14.06 17.08 17.88
C SER A 123 -14.62 16.77 16.50
N GLY A 124 -15.53 17.56 15.95
CA GLY A 124 -15.23 18.94 15.57
C GLY A 124 -14.54 18.90 14.21
N ILE A 125 -15.26 18.44 13.18
CA ILE A 125 -14.84 18.44 11.77
C ILE A 125 -14.68 19.91 11.36
N PRO A 126 -13.48 20.40 10.98
CA PRO A 126 -13.41 21.62 10.21
C PRO A 126 -13.97 21.34 8.81
N ALA A 127 -14.99 22.11 8.44
CA ALA A 127 -15.60 22.09 7.11
C ALA A 127 -14.52 22.16 6.01
N ALA A 128 -14.53 21.18 5.11
CA ALA A 128 -13.70 21.21 3.92
C ALA A 128 -14.07 22.44 3.08
N LYS A 129 -13.08 23.29 2.79
CA LYS A 129 -13.24 24.36 1.81
C LYS A 129 -13.46 23.72 0.43
N PRO A 130 -14.42 24.17 -0.38
CA PRO A 130 -14.54 23.71 -1.75
C PRO A 130 -13.28 24.07 -2.52
N TYR A 131 -12.70 23.09 -3.21
CA TYR A 131 -11.61 23.31 -4.16
C TYR A 131 -12.13 24.22 -5.28
N GLN A 132 -11.66 25.48 -5.32
CA GLN A 132 -11.72 26.31 -6.50
C GLN A 132 -10.71 25.73 -7.49
N GLN A 133 -11.21 24.92 -8.42
CA GLN A 133 -10.49 24.45 -9.59
C GLN A 133 -10.22 25.66 -10.49
N SER A 134 -9.01 26.20 -10.45
CA SER A 134 -8.55 27.13 -11.47
C SER A 134 -8.35 26.33 -12.77
N GLU A 135 -9.35 26.38 -13.65
CA GLU A 135 -9.21 26.03 -15.06
C GLU A 135 -8.25 27.02 -15.72
N GLN A 136 -6.95 26.76 -15.60
CA GLN A 136 -5.96 27.37 -16.47
C GLN A 136 -5.67 26.38 -17.60
N LEU A 137 -6.50 26.46 -18.64
CA LEU A 137 -6.22 25.81 -19.92
C LEU A 137 -4.88 26.35 -20.45
N PRO A 138 -3.91 25.49 -20.84
CA PRO A 138 -2.74 25.97 -21.56
C PRO A 138 -3.21 26.56 -22.89
N ALA A 139 -2.83 27.81 -23.16
CA ALA A 139 -3.09 28.45 -24.42
C ALA A 139 -2.49 27.60 -25.56
N PHE A 140 -3.29 27.27 -26.56
CA PHE A 140 -2.81 26.71 -27.80
C PHE A 140 -1.89 27.74 -28.46
N GLN A 141 -0.58 27.56 -28.32
CA GLN A 141 0.39 28.30 -29.11
C GLN A 141 0.29 27.75 -30.55
N GLN A 142 -0.53 28.42 -31.37
CA GLN A 142 -0.58 28.18 -32.80
C GLN A 142 0.82 28.49 -33.36
N ASN A 143 1.55 27.45 -33.72
CA ASN A 143 2.73 27.59 -34.56
C ASN A 143 2.26 28.11 -35.92
N PRO A 144 2.71 29.29 -36.40
CA PRO A 144 2.42 29.70 -37.75
C PRO A 144 3.06 28.70 -38.73
N LEU A 145 2.25 28.23 -39.67
CA LEU A 145 2.68 27.40 -40.79
C LEU A 145 3.83 28.10 -41.53
N ARG A 146 4.94 27.38 -41.65
CA ARG A 146 6.16 27.82 -42.32
C ARG A 146 5.91 27.84 -43.84
N PRO A 147 6.01 29.00 -44.53
CA PRO A 147 5.70 29.10 -45.96
C PRO A 147 6.92 28.78 -46.83
N ASP A 148 7.42 27.55 -46.83
CA ASP A 148 8.60 27.17 -47.64
C ASP A 148 8.45 25.82 -48.38
N GLN A 149 7.25 25.40 -48.79
CA GLN A 149 7.06 24.09 -49.45
C GLN A 149 6.26 24.11 -50.76
N GLU A 150 6.23 25.24 -51.47
CA GLU A 150 5.74 25.33 -52.86
C GLU A 150 6.90 25.39 -53.87
N ASN A 151 7.72 24.34 -54.01
CA ASN A 151 8.57 24.24 -55.21
C ASN A 151 9.14 22.85 -55.56
N TYR A 152 8.39 21.77 -55.35
CA TYR A 152 8.85 20.43 -55.74
C TYR A 152 8.00 19.69 -56.76
N ASP A 153 7.04 20.36 -57.42
CA ASP A 153 6.13 19.70 -58.38
C ASP A 153 6.09 20.36 -59.76
N ARG A 154 7.29 20.66 -60.31
CA ARG A 154 7.46 20.92 -61.74
C ARG A 154 8.77 20.33 -62.26
N LYS A 155 8.88 19.00 -62.25
CA LYS A 155 9.71 18.25 -63.21
C LYS A 155 9.43 16.75 -63.09
N SER A 156 8.46 16.27 -63.84
CA SER A 156 8.47 14.99 -64.54
C SER A 156 7.39 15.00 -65.62
#